data_AF-A0A965HQU9-F1
#
_entry.id   AF-A0A965HQU9-F1
#
_cell.length_a   1.000
_cell.length_b   1.000
_cell.length_c   1.000
_cell.angle_alpha   90.00
_cell.angle_beta   90.00
_cell.angle_gamma   90.00
#
_symmetry.space_group_name_H-M   'P 1'
#
loop_
_entity.id
_entity.type
_entity.pdbx_description
1 polymer ?
#
loop_
_entity_poly.entity_id
_entity_poly.type
_entity_poly.pdbx_seq_one_letter_code
_entity_poly.pdbx_strand_id
1 'polypeptide(L)'
;MKNTFADELSRTNRASINLQEFAGGIPQVSARFPEIRIGPWWITTRQILLTLIPLGILGAGVAVFGARFLRTLPEVQQFITAYPGTGSFAPPVTDGFPLWLRICHWLNLFLMLFMIRSGIQILADHPRLYLNPGCTPGSEWFRLLGPVPLDREYHAKEDTVALPGWLGLPGIRHSIGIARWWHFVFDTLWLANG
;
A
#
# COMPACT_ATOMS: atom_id res chain seq x y z
N MET A 1 -1.31 -26.41 -43.74
CA MET A 1 -1.48 -27.16 -42.47
C MET A 1 -1.57 -26.12 -41.37
N LYS A 2 -2.71 -25.98 -40.69
CA LYS A 2 -2.87 -24.98 -39.63
C LYS A 2 -2.17 -25.51 -38.38
N ASN A 3 -1.21 -24.76 -37.87
CA ASN A 3 -0.56 -25.10 -36.60
C ASN A 3 -1.64 -25.15 -35.52
N THR A 4 -1.62 -26.18 -34.67
CA THR A 4 -2.51 -26.25 -33.53
C THR A 4 -1.95 -25.42 -32.38
N PHE A 5 -2.81 -25.01 -31.44
CA PHE A 5 -2.40 -24.26 -30.25
C PHE A 5 -1.31 -25.00 -29.43
N ALA A 6 -1.35 -26.33 -29.44
CA ALA A 6 -0.32 -27.18 -28.84
C ALA A 6 1.05 -27.06 -29.54
N ASP A 7 1.04 -26.90 -30.88
CA ASP A 7 2.26 -26.70 -31.67
C ASP A 7 2.91 -25.34 -31.37
N GLU A 8 2.12 -24.29 -31.12
CA GLU A 8 2.63 -22.98 -30.70
C GLU A 8 3.24 -23.02 -29.29
N LEU A 9 2.58 -23.69 -28.33
CA LEU A 9 3.07 -23.84 -26.96
C LEU A 9 4.40 -24.61 -26.89
N SER A 10 4.59 -25.63 -27.74
CA SER A 10 5.83 -26.42 -27.77
C SER A 10 7.04 -25.65 -28.34
N ARG A 11 6.82 -24.65 -29.21
CA ARG A 11 7.88 -23.78 -29.76
C ARG A 11 8.41 -22.78 -28.73
N THR A 12 7.61 -22.43 -27.73
CA THR A 12 7.94 -21.48 -26.66
C THR A 12 8.77 -22.06 -25.51
N ASN A 13 9.37 -23.26 -25.65
CA ASN A 13 10.20 -23.89 -24.60
C ASN A 13 11.51 -23.12 -24.25
N ARG A 14 11.75 -21.95 -24.86
CA ARG A 14 12.78 -20.96 -24.51
C ARG A 14 12.23 -19.51 -24.46
N ALA A 15 10.95 -19.33 -24.14
CA ALA A 15 10.30 -18.02 -24.24
C ALA A 15 10.58 -17.14 -23.03
N SER A 16 11.56 -16.24 -23.16
CA SER A 16 11.51 -14.99 -22.39
C SER A 16 10.29 -14.18 -22.86
N ILE A 17 9.57 -13.58 -21.92
CA ILE A 17 8.44 -12.73 -22.27
C ILE A 17 8.97 -11.46 -22.94
N ASN A 18 8.61 -11.24 -24.21
CA ASN A 18 8.92 -10.00 -24.90
C ASN A 18 8.09 -8.86 -24.30
N LEU A 19 8.71 -8.00 -23.50
CA LEU A 19 8.03 -6.91 -22.78
C LEU A 19 7.36 -5.89 -23.71
N GLN A 20 7.84 -5.78 -24.95
CA GLN A 20 7.31 -4.87 -25.97
C GLN A 20 6.04 -5.41 -26.62
N GLU A 21 5.87 -6.73 -26.73
CA GLU A 21 4.67 -7.36 -27.32
C GLU A 21 3.65 -7.76 -26.24
N PHE A 22 4.12 -7.93 -25.00
CA PHE A 22 3.29 -8.33 -23.88
C PHE A 22 2.13 -7.35 -23.62
N ALA A 23 0.98 -7.90 -23.23
CA ALA A 23 -0.27 -7.19 -22.99
C ALA A 23 -0.89 -6.45 -24.19
N GLY A 24 -0.45 -6.74 -25.42
CA GLY A 24 -1.00 -6.16 -26.65
C GLY A 24 -0.19 -4.97 -27.18
N GLY A 25 1.11 -4.91 -26.87
CA GLY A 25 2.01 -3.92 -27.46
C GLY A 25 1.95 -2.50 -26.87
N ILE A 26 1.11 -2.27 -25.86
CA ILE A 26 0.94 -0.96 -25.23
C ILE A 26 2.27 -0.58 -24.54
N PRO A 27 2.77 0.66 -24.63
CA PRO A 27 4.00 1.04 -23.93
C PRO A 27 3.87 0.89 -22.41
N GLN A 28 4.96 0.54 -21.72
CA GLN A 28 4.98 0.50 -20.25
C GLN A 28 5.13 1.91 -19.71
N VAL A 29 4.15 2.37 -18.91
CA VAL A 29 4.22 3.67 -18.23
C VAL A 29 4.46 3.42 -16.75
N SER A 30 5.51 4.02 -16.20
CA SER A 30 5.81 3.92 -14.77
C SER A 30 4.77 4.66 -13.93
N ALA A 31 4.45 4.09 -12.76
CA ALA A 31 3.59 4.75 -11.79
C ALA A 31 4.16 6.11 -11.38
N ARG A 32 3.30 7.12 -11.30
CA ARG A 32 3.62 8.43 -10.71
C ARG A 32 3.39 8.37 -9.20
N PHE A 33 3.90 9.39 -8.51
CA PHE A 33 3.58 9.58 -7.10
C PHE A 33 2.07 9.75 -6.90
N PRO A 34 1.50 9.23 -5.80
CA PRO A 34 0.07 9.31 -5.56
C PRO A 34 -0.43 10.74 -5.45
N GLU A 35 -1.59 10.97 -6.06
CA GLU A 35 -2.37 12.18 -5.92
C GLU A 35 -3.70 11.82 -5.26
N ILE A 36 -4.10 12.59 -4.25
CA ILE A 36 -5.32 12.38 -3.48
C ILE A 36 -6.20 13.60 -3.66
N ARG A 37 -7.50 13.39 -3.89
CA ARG A 37 -8.48 14.46 -4.00
C ARG A 37 -9.30 14.57 -2.72
N ILE A 38 -9.40 15.79 -2.19
CA ILE A 38 -10.30 16.14 -1.09
C ILE A 38 -11.21 17.27 -1.57
N GLY A 39 -12.48 16.94 -1.83
CA GLY A 39 -13.43 17.88 -2.42
C GLY A 39 -12.97 18.36 -3.81
N PRO A 40 -12.79 19.68 -4.02
CA PRO A 40 -12.27 20.20 -5.30
C PRO A 40 -10.73 20.17 -5.40
N TRP A 41 -10.02 19.87 -4.32
CA TRP A 41 -8.57 20.04 -4.24
C TRP A 41 -7.82 18.74 -4.53
N TRP A 42 -6.79 18.83 -5.37
CA TRP A 42 -5.80 17.77 -5.54
C TRP A 42 -4.59 18.03 -4.66
N ILE A 43 -4.30 17.09 -3.78
CA ILE A 43 -3.14 17.08 -2.92
C ILE A 43 -2.12 16.10 -3.48
N THR A 44 -0.99 16.63 -3.90
CA THR A 44 0.13 15.84 -4.44
C THR A 44 0.97 15.25 -3.31
N THR A 45 1.66 14.15 -3.58
CA THR A 45 2.65 13.58 -2.63
C THR A 45 3.68 14.61 -2.17
N ARG A 46 4.15 15.50 -3.06
CA ARG A 46 5.09 16.56 -2.69
C ARG A 46 4.49 17.49 -1.63
N GLN A 47 3.24 17.91 -1.80
CA GLN A 47 2.56 18.75 -0.81
C GLN A 47 2.40 18.00 0.51
N ILE A 48 1.94 16.75 0.49
CA ILE A 48 1.81 15.90 1.69
C ILE A 48 3.16 15.85 2.44
N LEU A 49 4.24 15.51 1.75
CA LEU A 49 5.55 15.37 2.38
C LEU A 49 6.12 16.69 2.90
N LEU A 50 5.94 17.78 2.16
CA LEU A 50 6.52 19.08 2.54
C LEU A 50 5.67 19.88 3.54
N THR A 51 4.39 19.57 3.70
CA THR A 51 3.50 20.30 4.62
C THR A 51 3.04 19.44 5.78
N LEU A 52 2.47 18.27 5.53
CA LEU A 52 1.87 17.45 6.59
C LEU A 52 2.91 16.86 7.52
N ILE A 53 4.07 16.43 7.00
CA ILE A 53 5.14 15.89 7.85
C ILE A 53 5.72 16.99 8.77
N PRO A 54 6.18 18.16 8.28
CA PRO A 54 6.67 19.21 9.17
C PRO A 54 5.61 19.73 10.14
N LEU A 55 4.35 19.88 9.67
CA LEU A 55 3.25 20.30 10.53
C LEU A 55 2.96 19.26 11.63
N GLY A 56 3.00 17.98 11.29
CA GLY A 56 2.86 16.88 12.25
C GLY A 56 3.98 16.87 13.29
N ILE A 57 5.23 17.06 12.85
CA ILE A 57 6.39 17.18 13.75
C ILE A 57 6.24 18.40 14.67
N LEU A 58 5.87 19.55 14.12
CA LEU A 58 5.63 20.76 14.89
C LEU A 58 4.51 20.56 15.91
N GLY A 59 3.38 19.98 15.49
CA GLY A 59 2.24 19.67 16.35
C GLY A 59 2.62 18.72 17.49
N ALA A 60 3.38 17.65 17.19
CA ALA A 60 3.91 16.75 18.20
C ALA A 60 4.85 17.48 19.18
N GLY A 61 5.72 18.36 18.66
CA GLY A 61 6.59 19.20 19.48
C GLY A 61 5.80 20.09 20.42
N VAL A 62 4.81 20.84 19.91
CA VAL A 62 3.92 21.69 20.71
C VAL A 62 3.18 20.87 21.76
N ALA A 63 2.67 19.69 21.42
CA ALA A 63 2.01 18.79 22.37
C ALA A 63 2.96 18.35 23.49
N VAL A 64 4.21 17.98 23.16
CA VAL A 64 5.23 17.62 24.14
C VAL A 64 5.57 18.81 25.04
N PHE A 65 5.82 19.99 24.48
CA PHE A 65 6.11 21.20 25.27
C PHE A 65 4.93 21.59 26.17
N GLY A 66 3.70 21.54 25.65
CA GLY A 66 2.48 21.76 26.43
C GLY A 66 2.35 20.77 27.59
N ALA A 67 2.54 19.48 27.34
CA ALA A 67 2.53 18.45 28.37
C ALA A 67 3.65 18.68 29.42
N ARG A 68 4.85 19.05 28.99
CA ARG A 68 5.98 19.37 29.88
C ARG A 68 5.67 20.59 30.74
N PHE A 69 5.07 21.64 30.17
CA PHE A 69 4.65 22.83 30.89
C PHE A 69 3.56 22.52 31.91
N LEU A 70 2.50 21.79 31.53
CA LEU A 70 1.44 21.40 32.45
C LEU A 70 1.99 20.62 33.66
N ARG A 71 3.02 19.77 33.46
CA ARG A 71 3.70 19.06 34.57
C ARG A 71 4.48 19.96 35.53
N THR A 72 4.64 21.26 35.24
CA THR A 72 5.21 22.24 36.18
C THR A 72 4.18 22.83 37.14
N LEU A 73 2.88 22.69 36.84
CA LEU A 73 1.81 23.21 37.69
C LEU A 73 1.66 22.34 38.96
N PRO A 74 1.56 22.96 40.15
CA PRO A 74 1.44 22.22 41.41
C PRO A 74 0.27 21.24 41.46
N GLU A 75 -0.87 21.61 40.90
CA GLU A 75 -2.11 20.80 40.87
C GLU A 75 -1.91 19.53 40.05
N VAL A 76 -1.22 19.63 38.92
CA VAL A 76 -0.91 18.50 38.04
C VAL A 76 0.09 17.57 38.70
N GLN A 77 1.08 18.11 39.43
CA GLN A 77 2.03 17.31 40.20
C GLN A 77 1.33 16.52 41.30
N GLN A 78 0.46 17.18 42.08
CA GLN A 78 -0.34 16.52 43.12
C GLN A 78 -1.25 15.43 42.53
N PHE A 79 -1.89 15.71 41.40
CA PHE A 79 -2.70 14.72 40.69
C PHE A 79 -1.88 13.49 40.26
N ILE A 80 -0.71 13.68 39.65
CA ILE A 80 0.17 12.57 39.24
C ILE A 80 0.64 11.76 40.45
N THR A 81 0.92 12.42 41.58
CA THR A 81 1.28 11.72 42.83
C THR A 81 0.10 10.91 43.38
N ALA A 82 -1.11 11.45 43.33
CA ALA A 82 -2.31 10.75 43.78
C ALA A 82 -2.72 9.58 42.84
N TYR A 83 -2.50 9.75 41.53
CA TYR A 83 -2.88 8.80 40.48
C TYR A 83 -1.71 8.53 39.53
N PRO A 84 -0.70 7.74 39.96
CA PRO A 84 0.52 7.52 39.18
C PRO A 84 0.32 6.73 37.87
N GLY A 85 -0.87 6.17 37.63
CA GLY A 85 -1.18 5.38 36.42
C GLY A 85 -0.46 4.03 36.35
N THR A 86 0.37 3.71 37.35
CA THR A 86 0.97 2.38 37.51
C THR A 86 -0.01 1.48 38.23
N GLY A 87 -0.56 0.53 37.50
CA GLY A 87 -1.38 -0.51 38.09
C GLY A 87 -0.58 -1.57 38.80
N SER A 88 -0.96 -1.90 40.04
CA SER A 88 -0.51 -3.12 40.71
C SER A 88 -1.30 -4.37 40.26
N PHE A 89 -2.05 -4.28 39.16
CA PHE A 89 -3.04 -5.29 38.76
C PHE A 89 -2.42 -6.55 38.14
N ALA A 90 -1.16 -6.49 37.71
CA ALA A 90 -0.46 -7.65 37.17
C ALA A 90 0.93 -7.77 37.80
N PRO A 91 1.37 -8.99 38.18
CA PRO A 91 2.75 -9.21 38.57
C PRO A 91 3.68 -8.78 37.42
N PRO A 92 4.86 -8.20 37.72
CA PRO A 92 5.84 -7.88 36.69
C PRO A 92 6.12 -9.11 35.83
N VAL A 93 5.92 -8.99 34.52
CA VAL A 93 6.26 -10.04 33.58
C VAL A 93 7.78 -10.05 33.44
N THR A 94 8.45 -10.90 34.22
CA THR A 94 9.92 -11.08 34.17
C THR A 94 10.33 -11.94 32.99
N ASP A 95 9.44 -12.86 32.58
CA ASP A 95 9.67 -13.78 31.48
C ASP A 95 9.00 -13.19 30.24
N GLY A 96 9.77 -12.64 29.30
CA GLY A 96 9.21 -12.03 28.08
C GLY A 96 8.29 -12.98 27.28
N PHE A 97 7.64 -12.50 26.22
CA PHE A 97 6.61 -13.27 25.49
C PHE A 97 6.99 -14.75 25.19
N PRO A 98 6.06 -15.71 25.27
CA PRO A 98 6.31 -17.08 24.83
C PRO A 98 6.94 -17.17 23.44
N LEU A 99 7.84 -18.14 23.22
CA LEU A 99 8.56 -18.29 21.95
C LEU A 99 7.60 -18.40 20.75
N TRP A 100 6.51 -19.14 20.87
CA TRP A 100 5.52 -19.30 19.80
C TRP A 100 4.90 -17.95 19.39
N LEU A 101 4.58 -17.07 20.35
CA LEU A 101 4.06 -15.73 20.06
C LEU A 101 5.08 -14.87 19.32
N ARG A 102 6.36 -14.96 19.71
CA ARG A 102 7.43 -14.25 19.01
C ARG A 102 7.56 -14.73 17.57
N ILE A 103 7.46 -16.04 17.34
CA ILE A 103 7.49 -16.63 15.99
C ILE A 103 6.29 -16.18 15.17
N CYS A 104 5.07 -16.29 15.73
CA CYS A 104 3.84 -15.82 15.07
C CYS A 104 3.91 -14.33 14.72
N HIS A 105 4.49 -13.50 15.60
CA HIS A 105 4.69 -12.07 15.33
C HIS A 105 5.60 -11.82 14.11
N TRP A 106 6.75 -12.50 14.03
CA TRP A 106 7.64 -12.37 12.88
C TRP A 106 7.03 -12.95 11.60
N LEU A 107 6.27 -14.04 11.73
CA LEU A 107 5.53 -14.60 10.61
C LEU A 107 4.47 -13.61 10.10
N ASN A 108 3.77 -12.89 10.98
CA ASN A 108 2.84 -11.83 10.59
C ASN A 108 3.52 -10.74 9.77
N LEU A 109 4.69 -10.24 10.21
CA LEU A 109 5.45 -9.25 9.45
C LEU A 109 5.86 -9.79 8.07
N PHE A 110 6.31 -11.04 8.00
CA PHE A 110 6.66 -11.70 6.74
C PHE A 110 5.44 -11.84 5.80
N LEU A 111 4.29 -12.30 6.30
CA LEU A 111 3.07 -12.45 5.51
C LEU A 111 2.54 -11.09 5.04
N MET A 112 2.53 -10.09 5.93
CA MET A 112 2.14 -8.71 5.61
C MET A 112 3.00 -8.12 4.48
N LEU A 113 4.29 -8.41 4.42
CA LEU A 113 5.15 -7.97 3.32
C LEU A 113 4.61 -8.42 1.96
N PHE A 114 4.21 -9.69 1.81
CA PHE A 114 3.65 -10.22 0.56
C PHE A 114 2.25 -9.68 0.29
N MET A 115 1.39 -9.56 1.31
CA MET A 115 0.07 -8.94 1.17
C MET A 115 0.16 -7.51 0.67
N ILE A 116 1.05 -6.70 1.24
CA ILE A 116 1.26 -5.31 0.85
C ILE A 116 1.79 -5.25 -0.60
N ARG A 117 2.84 -6.00 -0.94
CA ARG A 117 3.44 -5.97 -2.29
C ARG A 117 2.46 -6.45 -3.37
N SER A 118 1.70 -7.50 -3.10
CA SER A 118 0.63 -7.99 -3.99
C SER A 118 -0.52 -6.99 -4.09
N GLY A 119 -0.92 -6.35 -2.98
CA GLY A 119 -1.96 -5.32 -2.96
C GLY A 119 -1.57 -4.09 -3.78
N ILE A 120 -0.33 -3.61 -3.64
CA ILE A 120 0.20 -2.51 -4.47
C ILE A 120 0.25 -2.93 -5.95
N GLN A 121 0.58 -4.18 -6.27
CA GLN A 121 0.55 -4.68 -7.65
C GLN A 121 -0.88 -4.72 -8.22
N ILE A 122 -1.89 -5.10 -7.43
CA ILE A 122 -3.30 -5.02 -7.84
C ILE A 122 -3.71 -3.56 -8.09
N LEU A 123 -3.29 -2.64 -7.21
CA LEU A 123 -3.52 -1.22 -7.36
C LEU A 123 -2.83 -0.65 -8.62
N ALA A 124 -1.65 -1.15 -8.99
CA ALA A 124 -0.98 -0.71 -10.21
C ALA A 124 -1.73 -1.09 -11.49
N ASP A 125 -2.50 -2.19 -11.47
CA ASP A 125 -3.34 -2.55 -12.60
C ASP A 125 -4.66 -1.74 -12.67
N HIS A 126 -5.11 -1.19 -11.52
CA HIS A 126 -6.22 -0.25 -11.42
C HIS A 126 -5.83 0.99 -10.59
N PRO A 127 -5.00 1.89 -11.12
CA PRO A 127 -4.33 2.93 -10.33
C PRO A 127 -5.22 4.10 -9.95
N ARG A 128 -6.52 4.02 -10.20
CA ARG A 128 -7.51 5.04 -9.84
C ARG A 128 -8.55 4.43 -8.92
N LEU A 129 -8.84 5.12 -7.82
CA LEU A 129 -9.90 4.72 -6.92
C LEU A 129 -11.04 5.72 -6.96
N TYR A 130 -12.24 5.18 -6.91
CA TYR A 130 -13.50 5.89 -7.05
C TYR A 130 -14.38 5.58 -5.85
N LEU A 131 -15.18 6.55 -5.42
CA LEU A 131 -16.24 6.32 -4.42
C LEU A 131 -17.62 6.19 -5.08
N ASN A 132 -17.73 6.54 -6.35
CA ASN A 132 -18.97 6.43 -7.11
C ASN A 132 -19.02 5.09 -7.88
N PRO A 133 -20.21 4.49 -8.03
CA PRO A 133 -20.36 3.22 -8.75
C PRO A 133 -19.97 3.29 -10.23
N GLY A 134 -20.10 4.47 -10.85
CA GLY A 134 -19.88 4.65 -12.28
C GLY A 134 -18.42 4.74 -12.71
N CYS A 135 -17.46 4.83 -11.78
CA CYS A 135 -16.03 5.01 -12.07
C CYS A 135 -15.76 6.06 -13.16
N THR A 136 -16.53 7.15 -13.14
CA THR A 136 -16.51 8.17 -14.21
C THR A 136 -15.18 8.90 -14.23
N PRO A 137 -14.54 9.09 -15.40
CA PRO A 137 -13.31 9.87 -15.50
C PRO A 137 -13.45 11.25 -14.87
N GLY A 138 -12.49 11.65 -14.03
CA GLY A 138 -12.50 12.91 -13.31
C GLY A 138 -13.25 12.87 -11.98
N SER A 139 -13.84 11.75 -11.57
CA SER A 139 -14.41 11.56 -10.22
C SER A 139 -13.52 10.70 -9.31
N GLU A 140 -12.32 10.34 -9.74
CA GLU A 140 -11.37 9.62 -8.90
C GLU A 140 -11.00 10.45 -7.65
N TRP A 141 -10.86 9.78 -6.51
CA TRP A 141 -10.36 10.38 -5.28
C TRP A 141 -8.88 10.07 -5.04
N PHE A 142 -8.33 9.10 -5.76
CA PHE A 142 -6.92 8.72 -5.71
C PHE A 142 -6.47 8.32 -7.11
N ARG A 143 -5.24 8.70 -7.48
CA ARG A 143 -4.61 8.22 -8.73
C ARG A 143 -3.09 8.09 -8.65
N LEU A 144 -2.54 7.08 -9.32
CA LEU A 144 -1.09 6.89 -9.57
C LEU A 144 -0.68 7.27 -11.01
N LEU A 145 -1.61 7.81 -11.80
CA LEU A 145 -1.40 8.26 -13.17
C LEU A 145 -1.99 9.68 -13.34
N GLY A 146 -1.67 10.36 -14.45
CA GLY A 146 -2.27 11.66 -14.79
C GLY A 146 -3.77 11.59 -15.09
N PRO A 147 -4.44 12.71 -15.41
CA PRO A 147 -5.85 12.71 -15.79
C PRO A 147 -6.13 11.81 -17.00
N VAL A 148 -7.31 11.22 -17.06
CA VAL A 148 -7.76 10.42 -18.21
C VAL A 148 -7.86 11.33 -19.44
N PRO A 149 -7.28 10.97 -20.60
CA PRO A 149 -7.46 11.72 -21.84
C PRO A 149 -8.90 11.58 -22.32
N LEU A 150 -9.56 12.72 -22.57
CA LEU A 150 -10.95 12.78 -23.05
C LEU A 150 -11.04 13.07 -24.55
N ASP A 151 -9.90 13.29 -25.20
CA ASP A 151 -9.74 13.68 -26.60
C ASP A 151 -9.59 12.48 -27.56
N ARG A 152 -9.43 11.26 -27.03
CA ARG A 152 -9.26 10.03 -27.81
C ARG A 152 -9.94 8.84 -27.14
N GLU A 153 -10.10 7.76 -27.90
CA GLU A 153 -10.45 6.46 -27.32
C GLU A 153 -9.38 6.03 -26.31
N TYR A 154 -9.84 5.64 -25.13
CA TYR A 154 -9.00 5.28 -24.00
C TYR A 154 -9.45 3.92 -23.45
N HIS A 155 -8.56 2.94 -23.50
CA HIS A 155 -8.88 1.59 -23.04
C HIS A 155 -8.41 1.35 -21.60
N ALA A 156 -9.12 0.49 -20.88
CA ALA A 156 -8.77 0.14 -19.49
C ALA A 156 -7.32 -0.38 -19.33
N LYS A 157 -6.78 -1.06 -20.35
CA LYS A 157 -5.38 -1.53 -20.38
C LYS A 157 -4.34 -0.42 -20.51
N GLU A 158 -4.73 0.78 -20.93
CA GLU A 158 -3.85 1.94 -21.00
C GLU A 158 -3.77 2.68 -19.66
N ASP A 159 -4.64 2.34 -18.69
CA ASP A 159 -4.60 2.92 -17.34
C ASP A 159 -3.61 2.19 -16.43
N THR A 160 -3.15 1.01 -16.83
CA THR A 160 -2.26 0.14 -16.05
C THR A 160 -0.84 0.70 -15.98
N VAL A 161 -0.25 0.73 -14.78
CA VAL A 161 1.11 1.25 -14.54
C VAL A 161 2.11 0.16 -14.14
N ALA A 162 3.38 0.38 -14.48
CA ALA A 162 4.48 -0.46 -14.03
C ALA A 162 5.03 0.03 -12.68
N LEU A 163 5.37 -0.91 -11.81
CA LEU A 163 6.02 -0.65 -10.53
C LEU A 163 7.51 -1.01 -10.58
N PRO A 164 8.35 -0.37 -9.74
CA PRO A 164 9.70 -0.85 -9.49
C PRO A 164 9.67 -2.28 -8.92
N GLY A 165 10.60 -3.14 -9.35
CA GLY A 165 10.65 -4.54 -8.93
C GLY A 165 10.86 -4.77 -7.43
N TRP A 166 11.37 -3.77 -6.70
CA TRP A 166 11.49 -3.82 -5.24
C TRP A 166 10.18 -3.48 -4.51
N LEU A 167 9.23 -2.82 -5.18
CA LEU A 167 7.96 -2.37 -4.60
C LEU A 167 6.82 -3.34 -4.89
N GLY A 168 6.71 -3.81 -6.13
CA GLY A 168 5.73 -4.82 -6.54
C GLY A 168 6.17 -6.25 -6.25
N LEU A 169 5.39 -7.23 -6.69
CA LEU A 169 5.87 -8.61 -6.77
C LEU A 169 6.96 -8.73 -7.86
N PRO A 170 7.91 -9.67 -7.74
CA PRO A 170 8.80 -9.98 -8.85
C PRO A 170 7.95 -10.43 -10.05
N GLY A 171 7.94 -9.63 -11.12
CA GLY A 171 7.06 -9.85 -12.25
C GLY A 171 7.02 -8.67 -13.22
N ILE A 172 6.18 -8.80 -14.24
CA ILE A 172 5.92 -7.80 -15.27
C ILE A 172 4.58 -7.12 -14.98
N ARG A 173 4.38 -5.88 -15.47
CA ARG A 173 3.06 -5.20 -15.41
C ARG A 173 1.97 -6.04 -16.10
N HIS A 174 0.69 -5.79 -15.84
CA HIS A 174 -0.44 -6.59 -16.34
C HIS A 174 -0.45 -8.04 -15.83
N SER A 175 -0.04 -8.25 -14.58
CA SER A 175 -0.05 -9.55 -13.91
C SER A 175 -1.14 -9.64 -12.83
N ILE A 176 -2.31 -9.03 -13.07
CA ILE A 176 -3.37 -8.88 -12.06
C ILE A 176 -3.83 -10.21 -11.46
N GLY A 177 -3.92 -11.27 -12.28
CA GLY A 177 -4.35 -12.59 -11.82
C GLY A 177 -3.35 -13.20 -10.83
N ILE A 178 -2.05 -13.07 -11.12
CA ILE A 178 -0.98 -13.51 -10.24
C ILE A 178 -1.00 -12.69 -8.95
N ALA A 179 -1.13 -11.36 -9.06
CA ALA A 179 -1.17 -10.48 -7.89
C ALA A 179 -2.34 -10.82 -6.94
N ARG A 180 -3.54 -11.07 -7.48
CA ARG A 180 -4.71 -11.49 -6.70
C ARG A 180 -4.52 -12.86 -6.05
N TRP A 181 -3.90 -13.81 -6.76
CA TRP A 181 -3.61 -15.12 -6.21
C TRP A 181 -2.64 -15.03 -5.02
N TRP A 182 -1.54 -14.28 -5.17
CA TRP A 182 -0.61 -14.00 -4.07
C TRP A 182 -1.31 -13.31 -2.90
N HIS A 183 -2.13 -12.29 -3.16
CA HIS A 183 -2.83 -11.57 -2.11
C HIS A 183 -3.75 -12.50 -1.31
N PHE A 184 -4.59 -13.28 -2.01
CA PHE A 184 -5.53 -14.20 -1.38
C PHE A 184 -4.85 -15.30 -0.56
N VAL A 185 -3.78 -15.91 -1.08
CA VAL A 185 -3.03 -16.96 -0.39
C VAL A 185 -2.41 -16.43 0.91
N PHE A 186 -1.75 -15.27 0.86
CA PHE A 186 -1.07 -14.72 2.03
C PHE A 186 -2.04 -14.14 3.05
N ASP A 187 -3.16 -13.56 2.61
CA ASP A 187 -4.24 -13.12 3.51
C ASP A 187 -4.86 -14.30 4.27
N THR A 188 -5.10 -15.42 3.59
CA THR A 188 -5.60 -16.65 4.24
C THR A 188 -4.61 -17.18 5.28
N LEU A 189 -3.31 -17.21 4.95
CA LEU A 189 -2.26 -17.64 5.89
C LEU A 189 -2.13 -16.69 7.08
N TRP A 190 -2.29 -15.38 6.85
CA TRP A 190 -2.21 -14.37 7.88
C TRP A 190 -3.37 -14.51 8.88
N LEU A 191 -4.61 -14.62 8.36
CA LEU A 191 -5.79 -14.88 9.19
C LEU A 191 -5.67 -16.19 9.99
N ALA A 192 -5.05 -17.22 9.42
CA ALA A 192 -4.82 -18.49 10.10
C ALA A 192 -3.76 -18.40 11.22
N ASN A 193 -2.79 -17.49 11.11
CA ASN A 193 -1.73 -17.31 12.11
C ASN A 193 -2.19 -16.50 13.34
N GLY A 194 -3.12 -15.56 13.14
CA GLY A 194 -3.68 -14.71 14.20
C GLY A 194 -3.16 -13.28 14.21
#